data_AF-Q8N9S2-F1
#
_entry.id   AF-Q8N9S2-F1
#
_cell.length_a   1.000
_cell.length_b   1.000
_cell.length_c   1.000
_cell.angle_alpha   90.00
_cell.angle_beta   90.00
_cell.angle_gamma   90.00
#
_symmetry.space_group_name_H-M   'P 1'
#
loop_
_entity.id
_entity.type
_entity.pdbx_description
1 polymer ?
#
loop_
_entity_poly.entity_id
_entity_poly.type
_entity_poly.pdbx_seq_one_letter_code
_entity_poly.pdbx_strand_id
1 'polypeptide(L)'
;MVEAGKAYVSTSRLFVSGVRDLSQQCQGDTVISECLQRFADSLQEVVNYHMILFDQAQRSVRQQLQSFVKEDVRKFKETKKQFDKVREDLELSLVRNAQAPRHRPHEVEEATGALTLTRKCFRHLALDYVLQINVLQAKKKFEILDSMLSFMHAQSSFFQQGYSLLHQLDPYMKKLAAELDQLVIDSAVEKREMERKHAAIQQRVRPRSRLPAHQAPGRPLRPHPMPGTPSPPLPPACLPPALPTPSLGDQGCSL
;
A
#
# COMPACT_ATOMS: atom_id res chain seq x y z
N MET A 1 -5.36 -0.56 -10.32
CA MET A 1 -6.05 0.00 -9.14
C MET A 1 -6.76 -1.09 -8.33
N VAL A 2 -7.86 -1.69 -8.81
CA VAL A 2 -8.66 -2.65 -7.99
C VAL A 2 -7.85 -3.86 -7.51
N GLU A 3 -7.09 -4.52 -8.37
CA GLU A 3 -6.30 -5.71 -7.95
C GLU A 3 -5.20 -5.36 -6.94
N ALA A 4 -4.48 -4.25 -7.16
CA ALA A 4 -3.52 -3.72 -6.20
C ALA A 4 -4.20 -3.33 -4.86
N GLY A 5 -5.41 -2.77 -4.93
CA GLY A 5 -6.21 -2.43 -3.76
C GLY A 5 -6.66 -3.65 -2.96
N LYS A 6 -7.05 -4.74 -3.63
CA LYS A 6 -7.36 -6.01 -2.96
C LYS A 6 -6.15 -6.62 -2.27
N ALA A 7 -4.99 -6.59 -2.93
CA ALA A 7 -3.73 -7.04 -2.33
C ALA A 7 -3.39 -6.22 -1.09
N TYR A 8 -3.51 -4.89 -1.18
CA TYR A 8 -3.36 -3.98 -0.04
C TYR A 8 -4.30 -4.36 1.12
N VAL A 9 -5.61 -4.46 0.87
CA VAL A 9 -6.62 -4.84 1.89
C VAL A 9 -6.26 -6.18 2.54
N SER A 10 -5.85 -7.17 1.75
CA SER A 10 -5.44 -8.48 2.27
C SER A 10 -4.23 -8.36 3.20
N THR A 11 -3.19 -7.64 2.79
CA THR A 11 -2.00 -7.42 3.63
C THR A 11 -2.30 -6.58 4.87
N SER A 12 -3.16 -5.58 4.78
CA SER A 12 -3.58 -4.78 5.95
C SER A 12 -4.38 -5.60 6.95
N ARG A 13 -5.22 -6.54 6.51
CA ARG A 13 -5.92 -7.47 7.43
C ARG A 13 -4.94 -8.34 8.21
N LEU A 14 -3.89 -8.84 7.55
CA LEU A 14 -2.84 -9.63 8.22
C LEU A 14 -2.10 -8.78 9.26
N PHE A 15 -1.77 -7.54 8.93
CA PHE A 15 -1.16 -6.61 9.88
C PHE A 15 -2.05 -6.38 11.11
N VAL A 16 -3.34 -6.09 10.90
CA VAL A 16 -4.31 -5.90 12.00
C VAL A 16 -4.43 -7.16 12.86
N SER A 17 -4.42 -8.35 12.25
CA SER A 17 -4.40 -9.61 13.01
C SER A 17 -3.16 -9.71 13.90
N GLY A 18 -1.97 -9.41 13.36
CA GLY A 18 -0.74 -9.42 14.14
C GLY A 18 -0.75 -8.44 15.32
N VAL A 19 -1.38 -7.27 15.18
CA VAL A 19 -1.56 -6.32 16.30
C VAL A 19 -2.48 -6.92 17.38
N ARG A 20 -3.54 -7.63 16.99
CA ARG A 20 -4.43 -8.31 17.95
C ARG A 20 -3.71 -9.46 18.67
N ASP A 21 -2.90 -10.22 17.95
CA ASP A 21 -2.11 -11.31 18.52
C ASP A 21 -1.09 -10.77 19.53
N LEU A 22 -0.44 -9.65 19.22
CA LEU A 22 0.44 -8.96 20.17
C LEU A 22 -0.32 -8.47 21.42
N SER A 23 -1.51 -7.90 21.24
CA SER A 23 -2.38 -7.51 22.35
C SER A 23 -2.67 -8.68 23.29
N GLN A 24 -2.93 -9.87 22.74
CA GLN A 24 -3.19 -11.07 23.53
C GLN A 24 -1.96 -11.55 24.32
N GLN A 25 -0.75 -11.36 23.78
CA GLN A 25 0.49 -11.67 24.50
C GLN A 25 0.77 -10.68 25.63
N CYS A 26 0.23 -9.47 25.54
CA CYS A 26 0.39 -8.40 26.53
C CYS A 26 -0.74 -8.33 27.57
N GLN A 27 -1.55 -9.38 27.77
CA GLN A 27 -2.68 -9.36 28.72
C GLN A 27 -2.30 -9.04 30.18
N GLY A 28 -1.03 -9.23 30.56
CA GLY A 28 -0.52 -8.84 31.87
C GLY A 28 -0.32 -7.32 32.05
N ASP A 29 -0.26 -6.57 30.95
CA ASP A 29 -0.17 -5.11 30.93
C ASP A 29 -1.44 -4.53 30.31
N THR A 30 -2.33 -4.03 31.16
CA THR A 30 -3.64 -3.53 30.74
C THR A 30 -3.53 -2.32 29.81
N VAL A 31 -2.50 -1.48 29.97
CA VAL A 31 -2.31 -0.28 29.14
C VAL A 31 -1.90 -0.69 27.72
N ILE A 32 -0.92 -1.59 27.59
CA ILE A 32 -0.47 -2.09 26.30
C ILE A 32 -1.60 -2.84 25.59
N SER A 33 -2.29 -3.74 26.31
CA SER A 33 -3.38 -4.53 25.72
C SER A 33 -4.55 -3.65 25.28
N GLU A 34 -5.01 -2.69 26.09
CA GLU A 34 -6.12 -1.80 25.69
C GLU A 34 -5.75 -0.96 24.45
N CYS A 35 -4.52 -0.45 24.40
CA CYS A 35 -4.00 0.33 23.28
C CYS A 35 -3.98 -0.44 21.97
N LEU A 36 -3.34 -1.61 21.97
CA LEU A 36 -3.24 -2.44 20.77
C LEU A 36 -4.63 -2.87 20.29
N GLN A 37 -5.55 -3.18 21.21
CA GLN A 37 -6.91 -3.55 20.85
C GLN A 37 -7.70 -2.38 20.21
N ARG A 38 -7.69 -1.20 20.83
CA ARG A 38 -8.34 0.02 20.31
C ARG A 38 -7.82 0.42 18.92
N PHE A 39 -6.51 0.33 18.72
CA PHE A 39 -5.90 0.63 17.43
C PHE A 39 -6.20 -0.45 16.40
N ALA A 40 -6.18 -1.74 16.76
CA ALA A 40 -6.57 -2.82 15.86
C ALA A 40 -8.03 -2.70 15.39
N ASP A 41 -8.94 -2.30 16.28
CA ASP A 41 -10.35 -2.06 15.94
C ASP A 41 -10.50 -0.90 14.95
N SER A 42 -9.80 0.22 15.21
CA SER A 42 -9.83 1.38 14.33
C SER A 42 -9.22 1.07 12.95
N LEU A 43 -8.08 0.37 12.92
CA LEU A 43 -7.46 -0.07 11.67
C LEU A 43 -8.34 -1.06 10.89
N GLN A 44 -9.07 -1.93 11.59
CA GLN A 44 -10.01 -2.85 10.95
C GLN A 44 -11.13 -2.09 10.22
N GLU A 45 -11.63 -1.00 10.80
CA GLU A 45 -12.62 -0.14 10.16
C GLU A 45 -12.04 0.59 8.94
N VAL A 46 -10.81 1.12 9.01
CA VAL A 46 -10.12 1.70 7.85
C VAL A 46 -9.99 0.68 6.71
N VAL A 47 -9.68 -0.58 7.03
CA VAL A 47 -9.63 -1.66 6.04
C VAL A 47 -11.00 -1.94 5.43
N ASN A 48 -12.08 -1.89 6.22
CA ASN A 48 -13.44 -2.05 5.74
C ASN A 48 -13.83 -0.91 4.78
N TYR A 49 -13.47 0.34 5.08
CA TYR A 49 -13.71 1.48 4.19
C TYR A 49 -12.96 1.35 2.86
N HIS A 50 -11.70 0.90 2.87
CA HIS A 50 -10.95 0.62 1.63
C HIS A 50 -11.64 -0.47 0.79
N MET A 51 -12.16 -1.51 1.43
CA MET A 51 -12.87 -2.59 0.75
C MET A 51 -14.12 -2.05 0.02
N ILE A 52 -14.92 -1.21 0.68
CA ILE A 52 -16.07 -0.53 0.07
C ILE A 52 -15.62 0.35 -1.11
N LEU A 53 -14.56 1.14 -0.92
CA LEU A 53 -14.02 2.01 -1.98
C LEU A 53 -13.62 1.21 -3.23
N PHE A 54 -12.89 0.11 -3.07
CA PHE A 54 -12.44 -0.70 -4.21
C PHE A 54 -13.58 -1.46 -4.88
N ASP A 55 -14.58 -1.88 -4.12
CA ASP A 55 -15.80 -2.48 -4.65
C ASP A 55 -16.62 -1.46 -5.46
N GLN A 56 -16.73 -0.22 -4.99
CA GLN A 56 -17.34 0.86 -5.77
C GLN A 56 -16.52 1.19 -7.02
N ALA A 57 -15.19 1.28 -6.93
CA ALA A 57 -14.33 1.50 -8.10
C ALA A 57 -14.49 0.40 -9.17
N GLN A 58 -14.63 -0.85 -8.73
CA GLN A 58 -14.88 -1.98 -9.62
C GLN A 58 -16.23 -1.85 -10.34
N ARG A 59 -17.30 -1.48 -9.64
CA ARG A 59 -18.62 -1.28 -10.23
C ARG A 59 -18.67 -0.06 -11.15
N SER A 60 -18.37 1.12 -10.62
CA SER A 60 -18.57 2.39 -11.31
C SER A 60 -17.59 2.62 -12.45
N VAL A 61 -16.35 2.14 -12.34
CA VAL A 61 -15.33 2.34 -13.39
C VAL A 61 -15.20 1.12 -14.26
N ARG A 62 -14.83 -0.03 -13.69
CA ARG A 62 -14.50 -1.20 -14.51
C ARG A 62 -15.74 -1.77 -15.18
N GLN A 63 -16.80 -2.07 -14.44
CA GLN A 63 -17.98 -2.72 -15.02
C GLN A 63 -18.72 -1.78 -15.97
N GLN A 64 -19.05 -0.56 -15.53
CA GLN A 64 -19.79 0.40 -16.36
C GLN A 64 -19.11 0.67 -17.71
N LEU A 65 -17.82 1.04 -17.70
CA LEU A 65 -17.09 1.33 -18.94
C LEU A 65 -16.85 0.07 -19.78
N GLN A 66 -16.64 -1.09 -19.13
CA GLN A 66 -16.50 -2.34 -19.86
C GLN A 66 -17.79 -2.74 -20.57
N SER A 67 -18.97 -2.53 -19.96
CA SER A 67 -20.26 -2.76 -20.60
C SER A 67 -20.46 -1.82 -21.78
N PHE A 68 -20.21 -0.52 -21.62
CA PHE A 68 -20.28 0.46 -22.73
C PHE A 68 -19.39 0.04 -23.93
N VAL A 69 -18.18 -0.45 -23.67
CA VAL A 69 -17.28 -0.94 -24.73
C VAL A 69 -17.81 -2.23 -25.37
N LYS A 70 -18.25 -3.19 -24.57
CA LYS A 70 -18.68 -4.51 -25.06
C LYS A 70 -20.01 -4.47 -25.80
N GLU A 71 -20.91 -3.56 -25.41
CA GLU A 71 -22.26 -3.49 -25.92
C GLU A 71 -22.36 -2.41 -27.00
N ASP A 72 -22.20 -1.14 -26.63
CA ASP A 72 -22.42 -0.01 -27.54
C ASP A 72 -21.30 0.11 -28.59
N VAL A 73 -20.03 0.13 -28.17
CA VAL A 73 -18.91 0.29 -29.10
C VAL A 73 -18.78 -0.91 -30.04
N ARG A 74 -19.00 -2.14 -29.53
CA ARG A 74 -18.96 -3.35 -30.37
C ARG A 74 -20.09 -3.35 -31.40
N LYS A 75 -21.32 -3.00 -31.00
CA LYS A 75 -22.47 -2.92 -31.90
C LYS A 75 -22.27 -1.86 -32.99
N PHE A 76 -21.73 -0.70 -32.63
CA PHE A 76 -21.35 0.33 -33.59
C PHE A 76 -20.34 -0.19 -34.62
N LYS A 77 -19.28 -0.89 -34.16
CA LYS A 77 -18.26 -1.47 -35.05
C LYS A 77 -18.84 -2.49 -36.03
N GLU A 78 -19.77 -3.33 -35.58
CA GLU A 78 -20.42 -4.30 -36.46
C GLU A 78 -21.30 -3.61 -37.52
N THR A 79 -22.07 -2.59 -37.11
CA THR A 79 -22.90 -1.80 -38.04
C THR A 79 -22.02 -1.10 -39.08
N LYS A 80 -20.90 -0.51 -38.64
CA LYS A 80 -19.91 0.10 -39.54
C LYS A 80 -19.39 -0.91 -40.56
N LYS A 81 -19.00 -2.11 -40.11
CA LYS A 81 -18.50 -3.17 -40.99
C LYS A 81 -19.53 -3.56 -42.06
N GLN A 82 -20.80 -3.68 -41.69
CA GLN A 82 -21.88 -3.99 -42.63
C GLN A 82 -22.10 -2.86 -43.63
N PHE A 83 -22.05 -1.60 -43.17
CA PHE A 83 -22.11 -0.42 -44.02
C PHE A 83 -20.94 -0.37 -45.02
N ASP A 84 -19.70 -0.56 -44.56
CA ASP A 84 -18.51 -0.54 -45.41
C ASP A 84 -18.60 -1.64 -46.49
N LYS A 85 -19.07 -2.84 -46.12
CA LYS A 85 -19.28 -3.94 -47.08
C LYS A 85 -20.32 -3.60 -48.15
N VAL A 86 -21.51 -3.13 -47.77
CA VAL A 86 -22.56 -2.82 -48.77
C VAL A 86 -22.18 -1.64 -49.65
N ARG A 87 -21.33 -0.73 -49.14
CA ARG A 87 -20.74 0.35 -49.92
C ARG A 87 -19.85 -0.21 -51.03
N GLU A 88 -18.94 -1.13 -50.71
CA GLU A 88 -18.09 -1.81 -51.71
C GLU A 88 -18.94 -2.59 -52.73
N ASP A 89 -19.95 -3.32 -52.27
CA ASP A 89 -20.89 -4.05 -53.15
C ASP A 89 -21.62 -3.10 -54.10
N LEU A 90 -22.00 -1.91 -53.64
CA LEU A 90 -22.64 -0.89 -54.47
C LEU A 90 -21.70 -0.36 -55.55
N GLU A 91 -20.44 -0.06 -55.19
CA GLU A 91 -19.40 0.37 -56.12
C GLU A 91 -19.21 -0.70 -57.22
N LEU A 92 -19.15 -1.99 -56.85
CA LEU A 92 -19.05 -3.10 -57.80
C LEU A 92 -20.28 -3.23 -58.71
N SER A 93 -21.49 -3.15 -58.15
CA SER A 93 -22.74 -3.25 -58.92
C SER A 93 -22.91 -2.09 -59.91
N LEU A 94 -22.43 -0.88 -59.56
CA LEU A 94 -22.41 0.26 -60.48
C LEU A 94 -21.51 0.00 -61.70
N VAL A 95 -20.29 -0.53 -61.47
CA VAL A 95 -19.36 -0.88 -62.54
C VAL A 95 -19.95 -1.97 -63.45
N ARG A 96 -20.51 -3.04 -62.86
CA ARG A 96 -21.15 -4.13 -63.62
C ARG A 96 -22.30 -3.64 -64.49
N ASN A 97 -23.17 -2.78 -63.94
CA ASN A 97 -24.28 -2.21 -64.69
C ASN A 97 -23.81 -1.31 -65.85
N ALA A 98 -22.77 -0.50 -65.63
CA ALA A 98 -22.21 0.36 -66.66
C ALA A 98 -21.54 -0.43 -67.80
N GLN A 99 -20.96 -1.60 -67.50
CA GLN A 99 -20.28 -2.47 -68.47
C GLN A 99 -21.21 -3.49 -69.14
N ALA A 100 -22.50 -3.55 -68.78
CA ALA A 100 -23.43 -4.54 -69.31
C ALA A 100 -23.58 -4.39 -70.85
N PRO A 101 -23.44 -5.49 -71.61
CA PRO A 101 -23.51 -5.45 -73.07
C PRO A 101 -24.94 -5.13 -73.54
N ARG A 102 -25.14 -3.92 -74.07
CA ARG A 102 -26.46 -3.39 -74.46
C ARG A 102 -27.26 -4.23 -75.46
N HIS A 103 -26.58 -5.07 -76.23
CA HIS A 103 -27.20 -5.97 -77.20
C HIS A 103 -27.77 -7.26 -76.57
N ARG A 104 -27.53 -7.49 -75.28
CA ARG A 104 -28.02 -8.63 -74.51
C ARG A 104 -29.02 -8.16 -73.45
N PRO A 105 -30.31 -8.01 -73.79
CA PRO A 105 -31.29 -7.36 -72.92
C PRO A 105 -31.44 -8.07 -71.55
N HIS A 106 -31.35 -9.40 -71.51
CA HIS A 106 -31.40 -10.17 -70.27
C HIS A 106 -30.23 -9.84 -69.32
N GLU A 107 -29.00 -9.73 -69.83
CA GLU A 107 -27.83 -9.38 -69.01
C GLU A 107 -27.91 -7.94 -68.48
N VAL A 108 -28.45 -7.02 -69.28
CA VAL A 108 -28.73 -5.64 -68.87
C VAL A 108 -29.78 -5.60 -67.76
N GLU A 109 -30.85 -6.38 -67.89
CA GLU A 109 -31.92 -6.48 -66.92
C GLU A 109 -31.41 -7.04 -65.58
N GLU A 110 -30.62 -8.13 -65.62
CA GLU A 110 -30.00 -8.72 -64.44
C GLU A 110 -29.08 -7.73 -63.71
N ALA A 111 -28.19 -7.06 -64.44
CA ALA A 111 -27.28 -6.08 -63.86
C ALA A 111 -28.03 -4.87 -63.26
N THR A 112 -29.12 -4.45 -63.90
CA THR A 112 -29.98 -3.35 -63.42
C THR A 112 -30.77 -3.76 -62.17
N GLY A 113 -31.27 -4.99 -62.14
CA GLY A 113 -31.95 -5.58 -60.98
C GLY A 113 -31.02 -5.67 -59.77
N ALA A 114 -29.81 -6.22 -59.97
CA ALA A 114 -28.78 -6.30 -58.94
C ALA A 114 -28.40 -4.91 -58.38
N LEU A 115 -28.13 -3.94 -59.26
CA LEU A 115 -27.86 -2.56 -58.85
C LEU A 115 -29.01 -1.94 -58.05
N THR A 116 -30.25 -2.17 -58.47
CA THR A 116 -31.43 -1.65 -57.79
C THR A 116 -31.56 -2.22 -56.38
N LEU A 117 -31.30 -3.52 -56.21
CA LEU A 117 -31.30 -4.17 -54.90
C LEU A 117 -30.17 -3.64 -54.01
N THR A 118 -28.92 -3.61 -54.49
CA THR A 118 -27.77 -3.13 -53.71
C THR A 118 -27.94 -1.67 -53.30
N ARG A 119 -28.51 -0.81 -54.16
CA ARG A 119 -28.85 0.59 -53.80
C ARG A 119 -29.84 0.68 -52.65
N LYS A 120 -30.86 -0.18 -52.61
CA LYS A 120 -31.83 -0.23 -51.51
C LYS A 120 -31.14 -0.64 -50.20
N CYS A 121 -30.35 -1.71 -50.23
CA CYS A 121 -29.58 -2.19 -49.06
C CYS A 121 -28.60 -1.12 -48.55
N PHE A 122 -27.87 -0.47 -49.45
CA PHE A 122 -26.93 0.61 -49.08
C PHE A 122 -27.64 1.74 -48.34
N ARG A 123 -28.77 2.23 -48.86
CA ARG A 123 -29.53 3.32 -48.21
C ARG A 123 -30.01 2.93 -46.81
N HIS A 124 -30.46 1.68 -46.65
CA HIS A 124 -30.93 1.19 -45.35
C HIS A 124 -29.78 1.12 -44.33
N LEU A 125 -28.67 0.47 -44.68
CA LEU A 125 -27.51 0.33 -43.80
C LEU A 125 -26.78 1.66 -43.56
N ALA A 126 -26.86 2.62 -44.49
CA ALA A 126 -26.36 3.97 -44.28
C ALA A 126 -27.14 4.69 -43.17
N LEU A 127 -28.47 4.57 -43.16
CA LEU A 127 -29.31 5.14 -42.10
C LEU A 127 -29.03 4.48 -40.75
N ASP A 128 -28.90 3.13 -40.71
CA ASP A 128 -28.53 2.42 -39.49
C ASP A 128 -27.17 2.86 -38.96
N TYR A 129 -26.19 3.04 -39.84
CA TYR A 129 -24.86 3.51 -39.46
C TYR A 129 -24.91 4.93 -38.87
N VAL A 130 -25.60 5.87 -39.53
CA VAL A 130 -25.79 7.25 -39.01
C VAL A 130 -26.53 7.24 -37.67
N LEU A 131 -27.56 6.40 -37.53
CA LEU A 131 -28.27 6.24 -36.26
C LEU A 131 -27.32 5.75 -35.15
N GLN A 132 -26.51 4.73 -35.41
CA GLN A 132 -25.57 4.23 -34.41
C GLN A 132 -24.48 5.25 -34.05
N ILE A 133 -24.03 6.08 -35.00
CA ILE A 133 -23.14 7.22 -34.70
C ILE A 133 -23.80 8.13 -33.66
N ASN A 134 -25.05 8.55 -33.92
CA ASN A 134 -25.77 9.48 -33.04
C ASN A 134 -26.01 8.89 -31.65
N VAL A 135 -26.43 7.62 -31.58
CA VAL A 135 -26.64 6.91 -30.31
C VAL A 135 -25.35 6.82 -29.51
N LEU A 136 -24.24 6.43 -30.16
CA LEU A 136 -22.96 6.29 -29.49
C LEU A 136 -22.42 7.64 -28.99
N GLN A 137 -22.54 8.70 -29.80
CA GLN A 137 -22.13 10.06 -29.41
C GLN A 137 -22.94 10.59 -28.23
N ALA A 138 -24.27 10.38 -28.24
CA ALA A 138 -25.14 10.78 -27.15
C ALA A 138 -24.81 10.06 -25.83
N LYS A 139 -24.54 8.75 -25.89
CA LYS A 139 -24.21 7.95 -24.70
C LYS A 139 -22.80 8.18 -24.16
N LYS A 140 -21.79 8.31 -25.04
CA LYS A 140 -20.37 8.34 -24.64
C LYS A 140 -20.09 9.36 -23.54
N LYS A 141 -20.61 10.58 -23.71
CA LYS A 141 -20.36 11.66 -22.75
C LYS A 141 -20.97 11.33 -21.39
N PHE A 142 -22.21 10.84 -21.37
CA PHE A 142 -22.90 10.49 -20.14
C PHE A 142 -22.20 9.33 -19.41
N GLU A 143 -21.92 8.21 -20.08
CA GLU A 143 -21.31 7.01 -19.47
C GLU A 143 -19.94 7.31 -18.83
N ILE A 144 -19.10 8.10 -19.51
CA ILE A 144 -17.77 8.45 -18.99
C ILE A 144 -17.90 9.37 -17.77
N LEU A 145 -18.74 10.40 -17.86
CA LEU A 145 -18.91 11.35 -16.77
C LEU A 145 -19.56 10.72 -15.54
N ASP A 146 -20.59 9.89 -15.74
CA ASP A 146 -21.29 9.21 -14.66
C ASP A 146 -20.38 8.21 -13.92
N SER A 147 -19.56 7.47 -14.66
CA SER A 147 -18.53 6.58 -14.12
C SER A 147 -17.52 7.33 -13.22
N MET A 148 -16.97 8.44 -13.71
CA MET A 148 -15.99 9.23 -12.94
C MET A 148 -16.63 9.94 -11.75
N LEU A 149 -17.83 10.49 -11.91
CA LEU A 149 -18.57 11.15 -10.84
C LEU A 149 -18.89 10.17 -9.71
N SER A 150 -19.38 8.98 -10.05
CA SER A 150 -19.66 7.90 -9.10
C SER A 150 -18.41 7.48 -8.32
N PHE A 151 -17.26 7.37 -9.00
CA PHE A 151 -15.99 7.07 -8.33
C PHE A 151 -15.53 8.20 -7.39
N MET A 152 -15.70 9.47 -7.78
CA MET A 152 -15.36 10.61 -6.92
C MET A 152 -16.27 10.69 -5.69
N HIS A 153 -17.55 10.34 -5.80
CA HIS A 153 -18.43 10.20 -4.64
C HIS A 153 -17.95 9.09 -3.69
N ALA A 154 -17.56 7.93 -4.22
CA ALA A 154 -17.01 6.86 -3.39
C ALA A 154 -15.72 7.28 -2.65
N GLN A 155 -14.83 8.02 -3.32
CA GLN A 155 -13.63 8.60 -2.71
C GLN A 155 -13.99 9.58 -1.59
N SER A 156 -14.91 10.51 -1.84
CA SER A 156 -15.37 11.48 -0.84
C SER A 156 -15.93 10.77 0.40
N SER A 157 -16.79 9.76 0.21
CA SER A 157 -17.34 8.96 1.30
C SER A 157 -16.25 8.20 2.08
N PHE A 158 -15.25 7.65 1.40
CA PHE A 158 -14.11 6.99 2.05
C PHE A 158 -13.34 7.95 2.96
N PHE A 159 -12.97 9.13 2.45
CA PHE A 159 -12.24 10.11 3.24
C PHE A 159 -13.06 10.67 4.40
N GLN A 160 -14.36 10.90 4.20
CA GLN A 160 -15.25 11.38 5.26
C GLN A 160 -15.38 10.35 6.40
N GLN A 161 -15.54 9.07 6.07
CA GLN A 161 -15.58 7.99 7.07
C GLN A 161 -14.25 7.85 7.80
N GLY A 162 -13.13 7.87 7.07
CA GLY A 162 -11.78 7.81 7.66
C GLY A 162 -11.49 9.00 8.58
N TYR A 163 -11.84 10.21 8.16
CA TYR A 163 -11.72 11.42 9.00
C TYR A 163 -12.55 11.31 10.28
N SER A 164 -13.83 10.93 10.17
CA SER A 164 -14.71 10.81 11.34
C SER A 164 -14.18 9.79 12.34
N LEU A 165 -13.67 8.65 11.85
CA LEU A 165 -13.09 7.61 12.70
C LEU A 165 -11.86 8.12 13.45
N LEU A 166 -10.90 8.74 12.75
CA LEU A 166 -9.68 9.27 13.36
C LEU A 166 -9.96 10.44 14.31
N HIS A 167 -10.94 11.27 13.97
CA HIS A 167 -11.37 12.36 14.84
C HIS A 167 -11.98 11.85 16.15
N GLN A 168 -12.73 10.75 16.12
CA GLN A 168 -13.24 10.09 17.33
C GLN A 168 -12.12 9.42 18.15
N LEU A 169 -11.05 8.95 17.50
CA LEU A 169 -9.90 8.32 18.15
C LEU A 169 -8.93 9.34 18.77
N ASP A 170 -8.91 10.58 18.29
CA ASP A 170 -7.98 11.64 18.70
C ASP A 170 -7.90 11.90 20.21
N PRO A 171 -9.02 11.98 20.97
CA PRO A 171 -8.95 12.15 22.43
C PRO A 171 -8.23 11.01 23.13
N TYR A 172 -8.41 9.77 22.65
CA TYR A 172 -7.72 8.60 23.19
C TYR A 172 -6.22 8.66 22.90
N MET A 173 -5.82 9.01 21.68
CA MET A 173 -4.39 9.16 21.33
C MET A 173 -3.71 10.23 22.18
N LYS A 174 -4.39 11.34 22.47
CA LYS A 174 -3.87 12.39 23.37
C LYS A 174 -3.70 11.90 24.81
N LYS A 175 -4.67 11.13 25.33
CA LYS A 175 -4.56 10.50 26.65
C LYS A 175 -3.37 9.54 26.71
N LEU A 176 -3.25 8.66 25.71
CA LEU A 176 -2.16 7.69 25.61
C LEU A 176 -0.79 8.38 25.53
N ALA A 177 -0.68 9.49 24.79
CA ALA A 177 0.56 10.26 24.71
C ALA A 177 1.00 10.80 26.09
N ALA A 178 0.06 11.33 26.88
CA ALA A 178 0.35 11.77 28.24
C ALA A 178 0.72 10.61 29.18
N GLU A 179 0.07 9.45 29.05
CA GLU A 179 0.44 8.23 29.79
C GLU A 179 1.86 7.77 29.42
N LEU A 180 2.24 7.86 28.15
CA LEU A 180 3.58 7.53 27.68
C LEU A 180 4.64 8.47 28.25
N ASP A 181 4.38 9.78 28.27
CA ASP A 181 5.27 10.77 28.90
C ASP A 181 5.51 10.45 30.37
N GLN A 182 4.46 10.06 31.10
CA GLN A 182 4.58 9.65 32.50
C GLN A 182 5.40 8.37 32.66
N LEU A 183 5.16 7.35 31.83
CA LEU A 183 5.92 6.09 31.85
C LEU A 183 7.43 6.31 31.61
N VAL A 184 7.81 7.27 30.77
CA VAL A 184 9.21 7.64 30.55
C VAL A 184 9.85 8.19 31.84
N ILE A 185 9.11 9.04 32.56
CA ILE A 185 9.57 9.60 33.85
C ILE A 185 9.72 8.49 34.88
N ASP A 186 8.69 7.65 35.03
CA ASP A 186 8.66 6.57 36.01
C ASP A 186 9.79 5.56 35.74
N SER A 187 10.01 5.20 34.47
CA SER A 187 11.11 4.33 34.05
C SER A 187 12.48 4.92 34.41
N ALA A 188 12.68 6.23 34.23
CA ALA A 188 13.93 6.90 34.57
C ALA A 188 14.17 6.93 36.09
N VAL A 189 13.11 7.13 36.89
CA VAL A 189 13.17 7.08 38.36
C VAL A 189 13.52 5.66 38.82
N GLU A 190 12.81 4.65 38.32
CA GLU A 190 13.02 3.26 38.69
C GLU A 190 14.43 2.78 38.32
N LYS A 191 14.93 3.14 37.13
CA LYS A 191 16.31 2.87 36.73
C LYS A 191 17.32 3.45 37.72
N ARG A 192 17.17 4.73 38.10
CA ARG A 192 18.07 5.37 39.07
C ARG A 192 18.01 4.70 40.43
N GLU A 193 16.84 4.31 40.88
CA GLU A 193 16.68 3.59 42.14
C GLU A 193 17.34 2.22 42.10
N MET A 194 17.17 1.47 41.01
CA MET A 194 17.80 0.18 40.80
C MET A 194 19.32 0.27 40.71
N GLU A 195 19.87 1.28 40.04
CA GLU A 195 21.31 1.57 40.01
C GLU A 195 21.85 1.86 41.43
N ARG A 196 21.13 2.65 42.23
CA ARG A 196 21.50 2.93 43.63
C ARG A 196 21.48 1.66 44.49
N LYS A 197 20.42 0.85 44.38
CA LYS A 197 20.31 -0.45 45.07
C LYS A 197 21.46 -1.37 44.68
N HIS A 198 21.76 -1.47 43.39
CA HIS A 198 22.86 -2.28 42.87
C HIS A 198 24.22 -1.83 43.44
N ALA A 199 24.50 -0.53 43.43
CA ALA A 199 25.74 0.02 43.99
C ALA A 199 25.87 -0.26 45.50
N ALA A 200 24.78 -0.11 46.26
CA ALA A 200 24.77 -0.40 47.70
C ALA A 200 25.05 -1.88 47.99
N ILE A 201 24.49 -2.81 47.20
CA ILE A 201 24.77 -4.25 47.32
C ILE A 201 26.24 -4.53 47.00
N GLN A 202 26.80 -3.96 45.93
CA GLN A 202 28.21 -4.15 45.59
C GLN A 202 29.16 -3.69 46.71
N GLN A 203 28.84 -2.59 47.41
CA GLN A 203 29.63 -2.11 48.53
C GLN A 203 29.61 -3.06 49.74
N ARG A 204 28.49 -3.76 49.97
CA ARG A 204 28.37 -4.75 51.06
C ARG A 204 29.06 -6.08 50.75
N VAL A 205 29.14 -6.45 49.48
CA VAL A 205 29.74 -7.72 49.03
C VAL A 205 31.25 -7.60 48.79
N ARG A 206 31.82 -6.38 48.70
CA ARG A 206 33.27 -6.18 48.68
C ARG A 206 33.90 -6.77 49.96
N PRO A 207 34.82 -7.74 49.87
CA PRO A 207 35.44 -8.32 51.05
C PRO A 207 36.20 -7.23 51.80
N ARG A 208 35.96 -7.13 53.12
CA ARG A 208 36.80 -6.35 54.04
C ARG A 208 38.25 -6.85 53.89
N SER A 209 39.03 -6.19 53.05
CA SER A 209 40.46 -6.43 52.96
C SER A 209 41.11 -6.03 54.28
N ARG A 210 41.42 -7.06 55.08
CA ARG A 210 42.46 -7.17 56.12
C ARG A 210 42.84 -5.89 56.87
N LEU A 211 42.42 -5.81 58.14
CA LEU A 211 43.23 -5.18 59.20
C LEU A 211 44.37 -6.13 59.58
N PRO A 212 45.62 -5.65 59.75
CA PRO A 212 46.56 -6.24 60.70
C PRO A 212 46.80 -5.24 61.85
N ALA A 213 46.37 -5.55 63.08
CA ALA A 213 47.02 -6.40 64.09
C ALA A 213 48.02 -5.62 64.97
N HIS A 214 47.76 -5.64 66.27
CA HIS A 214 48.51 -5.05 67.39
C HIS A 214 50.04 -5.26 67.30
N GLN A 215 50.80 -4.20 67.60
CA GLN A 215 52.22 -4.28 67.95
C GLN A 215 52.42 -4.80 69.38
N ALA A 216 53.33 -5.78 69.55
CA ALA A 216 53.97 -6.14 70.82
C ALA A 216 55.52 -6.15 70.61
N PRO A 217 56.34 -5.97 71.67
CA PRO A 217 57.65 -5.33 71.54
C PRO A 217 58.87 -6.27 71.49
N GLY A 218 59.89 -5.85 70.74
CA GLY A 218 61.30 -5.92 71.12
C GLY A 218 62.16 -7.12 70.70
N ARG A 219 63.08 -6.92 69.74
CA ARG A 219 64.56 -7.07 69.86
C ARG A 219 65.30 -6.77 68.54
N PRO A 220 66.62 -6.49 68.54
CA PRO A 220 67.17 -5.35 67.81
C PRO A 220 68.30 -5.65 66.78
N LEU A 221 68.54 -4.63 65.93
CA LEU A 221 69.76 -4.23 65.19
C LEU A 221 70.23 -5.16 64.05
N ARG A 222 70.59 -4.67 62.84
CA ARG A 222 71.65 -3.68 62.54
C ARG A 222 71.58 -3.21 61.03
N PRO A 223 72.51 -2.40 60.50
CA PRO A 223 72.35 -0.97 60.19
C PRO A 223 72.24 -0.61 58.69
N HIS A 224 71.87 0.65 58.46
CA HIS A 224 71.78 1.39 57.19
C HIS A 224 73.05 1.38 56.30
N PRO A 225 72.90 1.74 55.00
CA PRO A 225 73.20 3.13 54.60
C PRO A 225 72.14 3.79 53.69
N MET A 226 72.14 5.12 53.71
CA MET A 226 71.35 6.11 52.93
C MET A 226 72.17 6.61 51.70
N PRO A 227 71.70 7.57 50.88
CA PRO A 227 70.41 7.75 50.22
C PRO A 227 70.54 8.09 48.71
N GLY A 228 69.42 8.00 47.96
CA GLY A 228 69.15 8.89 46.82
C GLY A 228 69.07 8.24 45.44
N THR A 229 67.88 8.28 44.83
CA THR A 229 67.60 8.74 43.45
C THR A 229 66.08 8.71 43.18
N PRO A 230 65.55 9.59 42.32
CA PRO A 230 64.11 9.86 42.20
C PRO A 230 63.36 8.85 41.33
N SER A 231 62.05 8.78 41.54
CA SER A 231 61.06 7.95 40.85
C SER A 231 61.00 8.20 39.33
N PRO A 232 60.85 7.17 38.48
CA PRO A 232 60.46 7.35 37.09
C PRO A 232 58.92 7.53 36.95
N PRO A 233 58.44 8.16 35.87
CA PRO A 233 57.01 8.40 35.65
C PRO A 233 56.26 7.14 35.18
N LEU A 234 54.95 7.14 35.42
CA LEU A 234 53.98 6.14 34.95
C LEU A 234 53.94 6.03 33.41
N PRO A 235 53.74 4.83 32.82
CA PRO A 235 53.46 4.70 31.40
C PRO A 235 52.01 5.13 31.07
N PRO A 236 51.73 5.55 29.81
CA PRO A 236 50.41 5.99 29.38
C PRO A 236 49.42 4.81 29.30
N ALA A 237 48.15 5.12 29.53
CA ALA A 237 47.03 4.19 29.47
C ALA A 237 46.90 3.54 28.07
N CYS A 238 46.90 2.21 28.02
CA CYS A 238 46.47 1.46 26.84
C CYS A 238 44.97 1.71 26.62
N LEU A 239 44.61 2.21 25.44
CA LEU A 239 43.24 2.23 24.92
C LEU A 239 42.66 0.80 24.84
N PRO A 240 41.34 0.63 25.02
CA PRO A 240 40.69 -0.65 24.75
C PRO A 240 40.66 -0.96 23.24
N PRO A 241 40.76 -2.23 22.82
CA PRO A 241 40.69 -2.62 21.42
C PRO A 241 39.27 -2.44 20.85
N ALA A 242 39.22 -2.05 19.58
CA ALA A 242 38.01 -1.86 18.80
C ALA A 242 37.17 -3.14 18.66
N LEU A 243 35.85 -2.98 18.74
CA LEU A 243 34.86 -4.01 18.40
C LEU A 243 34.92 -4.35 16.90
N PRO A 244 34.77 -5.63 16.51
CA PRO A 244 34.68 -6.00 15.10
C PRO A 244 33.30 -5.64 14.53
N THR A 245 33.32 -4.90 13.41
CA THR A 245 32.15 -4.68 12.54
C THR A 245 31.77 -5.98 11.82
N PRO A 246 30.48 -6.33 11.70
CA PRO A 246 30.06 -7.47 10.89
C PRO A 246 30.11 -7.13 9.40
N SER A 247 30.82 -7.96 8.65
CA SER A 247 30.87 -7.98 7.19
C SER A 247 29.51 -8.37 6.60
N LEU A 248 28.96 -7.52 5.73
CA LEU A 248 27.87 -7.91 4.82
C LEU A 248 28.38 -9.01 3.89
N GLY A 249 27.82 -10.21 4.05
CA GLY A 249 27.96 -11.30 3.11
C GLY A 249 27.10 -11.05 1.87
N ASP A 250 27.80 -10.86 0.77
CA ASP A 250 27.36 -10.95 -0.61
C ASP A 250 26.68 -12.31 -0.88
N GLN A 251 25.42 -12.28 -1.31
CA GLN A 251 24.78 -13.39 -2.02
C GLN A 251 23.96 -12.82 -3.16
N GLY A 252 24.63 -12.61 -4.30
CA GLY A 252 24.01 -12.70 -5.62
C GLY A 252 24.04 -14.14 -6.14
N CYS A 253 22.89 -14.61 -6.63
CA CYS A 253 22.68 -15.56 -7.76
C CYS A 253 21.16 -15.83 -7.82
N SER A 254 20.41 -15.25 -8.76
CA SER A 254 20.17 -15.77 -10.13
C SER A 254 19.31 -17.04 -10.18
N LEU A 255 17.99 -16.87 -10.31
CA LEU A 255 17.16 -17.23 -11.48
C LEU A 255 15.71 -16.79 -11.23
#